data_AF-A0A3D4EI38-F1
#
_entry.id   AF-A0A3D4EI38-F1
#
_cell.length_a   1.000
_cell.length_b   1.000
_cell.length_c   1.000
_cell.angle_alpha   90.00
_cell.angle_beta   90.00
_cell.angle_gamma   90.00
#
_symmetry.space_group_name_H-M   'P 1'
#
loop_
_entity.id
_entity.type
_entity.pdbx_description
1 polymer ?
#
loop_
_entity_poly.entity_id
_entity_poly.type
_entity_poly.pdbx_seq_one_letter_code
_entity_poly.pdbx_strand_id
1 'polypeptide(L)' 'MNDIILLKLGEIVLKGLNRRSFEQKLIGNINRRLSAIGKFKVYCMQSTIYVEPVDETSDMDAAFEALGKVFGIAT' A
#
# COMPACT_ATOMS: atom_id res chain seq x y z
N MET A 1 -16.66 -0.34 12.30
CA MET A 1 -15.75 0.75 11.90
C MET A 1 -14.65 0.06 11.14
N ASN A 2 -14.50 0.33 9.83
CA ASN A 2 -13.54 -0.41 9.01
C ASN A 2 -12.22 0.34 9.05
N ASP A 3 -11.19 -0.30 9.58
CA ASP A 3 -9.86 0.27 9.63
C ASP A 3 -9.28 0.39 8.21
N ILE A 4 -8.56 1.49 7.96
CA ILE A 4 -7.93 1.77 6.66
C ILE A 4 -6.47 2.12 6.93
N ILE A 5 -5.57 1.53 6.14
CA ILE A 5 -4.15 1.88 6.20
C ILE A 5 -3.85 2.89 5.10
N LEU A 6 -3.24 4.01 5.49
CA LEU A 6 -2.79 5.06 4.58
C LEU A 6 -1.27 5.04 4.49
N LEU A 7 -0.76 4.82 3.28
CA LEU A 7 0.68 4.75 3.01
C LEU A 7 1.09 5.99 2.22
N LYS A 8 1.82 6.90 2.85
CA LYS A 8 2.38 8.06 2.17
C LYS A 8 3.64 7.68 1.39
N LEU A 9 3.70 8.14 0.15
CA LEU A 9 4.83 7.90 -0.74
C LEU A 9 5.91 8.96 -0.49
N GLY A 10 6.93 8.63 0.30
CA GLY A 10 7.96 9.58 0.73
C GLY A 10 8.82 10.14 -0.40
N GLU A 11 9.35 9.25 -1.25
CA GLU A 11 10.32 9.63 -2.28
C GLU A 11 9.69 10.01 -3.62
N ILE A 12 8.36 10.13 -3.69
CA ILE A 12 7.67 10.25 -4.98
C ILE A 12 7.95 11.57 -5.70
N VAL A 13 8.22 12.63 -4.93
CA VAL A 13 8.62 13.95 -5.44
C VAL A 13 9.92 13.86 -6.23
N LEU A 14 10.80 12.90 -5.89
CA LEU A 14 12.11 12.74 -6.51
C LEU A 14 12.09 11.96 -7.84
N LYS A 15 10.94 11.35 -8.22
CA LYS A 15 10.89 10.46 -9.39
C LYS A 15 10.47 11.15 -10.70
N GLY A 16 10.00 12.41 -10.69
CA GLY A 16 9.67 13.17 -11.90
C GLY A 16 8.82 12.38 -12.91
N LEU A 17 9.36 12.18 -14.12
CA LEU A 17 8.72 11.40 -15.20
C LEU A 17 8.50 9.90 -14.87
N ASN A 18 9.29 9.34 -13.95
CA ASN A 18 9.19 7.92 -13.55
C ASN A 18 8.14 7.66 -12.47
N ARG A 19 7.45 8.70 -11.99
CA ARG A 19 6.48 8.61 -10.89
C ARG A 19 5.41 7.53 -11.13
N ARG A 20 4.76 7.53 -12.29
CA ARG A 20 3.69 6.56 -12.61
C ARG A 20 4.21 5.12 -12.60
N SER A 21 5.40 4.88 -13.18
CA SER A 21 6.01 3.55 -13.19
C SER A 21 6.35 3.08 -11.77
N PHE A 22 6.85 3.99 -10.94
CA PHE A 22 7.12 3.71 -9.53
C PHE A 22 5.85 3.36 -8.75
N GLU A 23 4.79 4.17 -8.86
CA GLU A 23 3.49 3.91 -8.21
C GLU A 23 2.95 2.53 -8.60
N GLN A 24 2.96 2.19 -9.88
CA GLN A 24 2.47 0.89 -10.36
C GLN A 24 3.29 -0.28 -9.82
N LYS A 25 4.62 -0.17 -9.81
CA LYS A 25 5.50 -1.21 -9.23
C LYS A 25 5.26 -1.38 -7.74
N LEU A 26 5.11 -0.27 -7.01
CA LEU A 26 4.88 -0.29 -5.57
C LEU A 26 3.52 -0.92 -5.23
N ILE A 27 2.46 -0.53 -5.95
CA ILE A 27 1.13 -1.17 -5.80
C ILE A 27 1.22 -2.67 -6.10
N GLY A 28 1.98 -3.09 -7.12
CA GLY A 28 2.20 -4.50 -7.41
C GLY A 28 2.89 -5.25 -6.26
N ASN A 29 3.92 -4.65 -5.66
CA ASN A 29 4.62 -5.22 -4.51
C ASN A 29 3.72 -5.33 -3.27
N ILE A 30 2.92 -4.29 -3.01
CA ILE A 30 1.95 -4.25 -1.91
C ILE A 30 0.92 -5.36 -2.08
N ASN A 31 0.28 -5.46 -3.26
CA ASN A 31 -0.72 -6.50 -3.54
C ASN A 31 -0.16 -7.91 -3.34
N ARG A 32 1.05 -8.18 -3.85
CA ARG A 32 1.72 -9.48 -3.68
C ARG A 32 1.97 -9.83 -2.22
N ARG A 33 2.26 -8.83 -1.38
CA ARG A 33 2.53 -9.05 0.04
C ARG A 33 1.26 -9.29 0.83
N LEU A 34 0.22 -8.51 0.52
CA LEU A 34 -1.09 -8.60 1.17
C LEU A 34 -1.87 -9.86 0.77
N SER A 35 -1.63 -10.44 -0.41
CA SER A 35 -2.36 -11.62 -0.86
C SER A 35 -2.17 -12.86 0.03
N ALA A 36 -1.12 -12.89 0.85
CA ALA A 36 -0.90 -13.95 1.84
C ALA A 36 -1.63 -13.70 3.18
N ILE A 37 -2.13 -12.48 3.39
CA ILE A 37 -2.72 -12.02 4.65
C ILE A 37 -4.25 -11.95 4.53
N GLY A 38 -4.75 -11.46 3.39
CA GLY A 38 -6.18 -11.26 3.20
C GLY A 38 -6.51 -10.63 1.87
N LYS A 39 -7.78 -10.25 1.71
CA LYS A 39 -8.28 -9.57 0.51
C LYS A 39 -8.36 -8.08 0.77
N PHE A 40 -7.52 -7.33 0.07
CA PHE A 40 -7.44 -5.89 0.21
C PHE A 40 -7.69 -5.20 -1.12
N LYS A 41 -8.41 -4.08 -1.07
CA LYS A 41 -8.50 -3.12 -2.14
C LYS A 41 -7.35 -2.12 -1.98
N VAL A 42 -6.45 -2.09 -2.97
CA VAL A 42 -5.27 -1.23 -2.96
C VAL A 42 -5.35 -0.25 -4.12
N TYR A 43 -5.33 1.05 -3.83
CA TYR A 43 -5.37 2.10 -4.86
C TYR A 43 -4.58 3.33 -4.44
N CYS A 44 -4.10 4.11 -5.41
CA CYS A 44 -3.34 5.34 -5.16
C CYS A 44 -4.17 6.56 -5.54
N MET A 45 -4.25 7.54 -4.64
CA MET A 45 -4.84 8.84 -4.89
C MET A 45 -3.96 9.92 -4.25
N GLN A 46 -3.64 10.98 -4.99
CA GLN A 46 -2.82 12.11 -4.51
C GLN A 46 -1.54 11.69 -3.78
N SER A 47 -0.75 10.77 -4.36
CA SER A 47 0.47 10.24 -3.75
C SER A 47 0.30 9.48 -2.42
N THR A 48 -0.91 9.04 -2.13
CA THR A 48 -1.22 8.20 -0.96
C THR A 48 -1.82 6.90 -1.45
N ILE A 49 -1.27 5.77 -1.00
CA ILE A 49 -1.85 4.46 -1.26
C ILE A 49 -2.81 4.14 -0.12
N TYR A 50 -4.04 3.81 -0.49
CA TYR A 50 -5.11 3.37 0.38
C TYR A 50 -5.15 1.84 0.35
N VAL A 51 -5.22 1.23 1.53
CA VAL A 51 -5.38 -0.20 1.70
C VAL A 51 -6.60 -0.42 2.58
N GLU A 52 -7.65 -0.98 1.97
CA GLU A 52 -8.93 -1.25 2.62
C GLU A 52 -9.20 -2.76 2.61
N PRO A 53 -9.62 -3.36 3.73
CA PRO A 53 -10.07 -4.75 3.73
C PRO A 53 -11.35 -4.88 2.91
N VAL A 54 -11.45 -5.93 2.09
CA VAL A 54 -12.66 -6.23 1.31
C VAL A 54 -13.73 -6.89 2.18
N ASP A 55 -13.30 -7.61 3.23
CA ASP A 55 -14.14 -8.32 4.17
C ASP A 55 -13.50 -8.31 5.58
N GLU A 56 -14.28 -8.69 6.59
CA GLU A 56 -13.84 -8.73 7.99
C GLU A 56 -12.85 -9.87 8.30
N THR A 57 -12.51 -10.73 7.32
CA THR A 57 -11.56 -11.84 7.52
C THR A 57 -10.11 -11.42 7.34
N SER A 58 -9.88 -10.20 6.86
CA SER A 58 -8.56 -9.68 6.57
C SER A 58 -7.88 -9.17 7.85
N ASP A 59 -6.69 -9.69 8.15
CA ASP A 59 -5.91 -9.30 9.32
C ASP A 59 -5.23 -7.93 9.09
N MET A 60 -5.78 -6.88 9.70
CA MET A 60 -5.29 -5.51 9.56
C MET A 60 -3.96 -5.27 10.27
N ASP A 61 -3.73 -5.91 11.41
CA ASP A 61 -2.48 -5.77 12.17
C ASP A 61 -1.32 -6.43 11.41
N ALA A 62 -1.54 -7.65 10.91
CA ALA A 62 -0.56 -8.32 10.05
C ALA A 62 -0.30 -7.54 8.77
N ALA A 63 -1.34 -6.93 8.17
CA ALA A 63 -1.18 -6.06 7.01
C ALA A 63 -0.31 -4.84 7.33
N PHE A 64 -0.55 -4.17 8.46
CA PHE A 64 0.23 -3.02 8.89
C PHE A 64 1.71 -3.37 9.09
N GLU A 65 2.00 -4.47 9.80
CA GLU A 65 3.38 -4.94 9.99
C GLU A 65 4.07 -5.33 8.68
N ALA A 66 3.35 -5.97 7.77
CA ALA A 66 3.89 -6.39 6.49
C ALA A 66 4.20 -5.19 5.57
N LEU A 67 3.33 -4.18 5.58
CA LEU A 67 3.49 -2.96 4.78
C LEU A 67 4.62 -2.08 5.28
N GLY A 68 4.88 -2.03 6.60
CA GLY A 68 6.05 -1.34 7.16
C GLY A 68 7.39 -1.87 6.65
N LYS A 69 7.43 -3.08 6.08
CA LYS A 69 8.63 -3.71 5.49
C LYS A 69 8.72 -3.53 3.97
N VAL A 70 7.85 -2.73 3.35
CA VAL A 70 7.88 -2.46 1.91
C VAL A 70 8.71 -1.20 1.65
N PHE A 71 9.80 -1.37 0.90
CA PHE A 71 10.66 -0.27 0.49
C PHE A 71 9.91 0.75 -0.39
N GLY A 72 10.09 2.04 -0.11
CA GLY A 72 9.47 3.14 -0.85
C GLY A 72 8.21 3.74 -0.20
N ILE A 73 7.78 3.20 0.94
CA ILE A 73 6.76 3.80 1.81
C ILE A 73 7.47 4.67 2.86
N ALA A 74 6.99 5.88 3.09
CA ALA A 74 7.45 6.70 4.22
C ALA A 74 6.88 6.12 5.51
N THR A 75 7.76 5.77 6.44
CA THR A 75 7.39 5.34 7.81
C THR A 75 7.41 6.54 8.74
#